data_AF-A0A8I1TDQ8-F1
#
_entry.id   AF-A0A8I1TDQ8-F1
#
_cell.length_a   1.000
_cell.length_b   1.000
_cell.length_c   1.000
_cell.angle_alpha   90.00
_cell.angle_beta   90.00
_cell.angle_gamma   90.00
#
_symmetry.space_group_name_H-M   'P 1'
#
loop_
_entity.id
_entity.type
_entity.pdbx_description
1 polymer ?
#
loop_
_entity_poly.entity_id
_entity_poly.type
_entity_poly.pdbx_seq_one_letter_code
_entity_poly.pdbx_strand_id
1 'polypeptide(L)'
;MTVAHDTLLATIRAYQSGCAEFNRIAGGDGSEWDEVADVTFGPALGRLQRWKQPAASMEGAIAALRLSLDEKGVAGMEAAQFMVKAALDYLESTQTAPAAVEAPSSIYLLLADYWTAYDALIVAMDLNSVTEAGTPAHAAILASELQAQERWNAARIAVCAFAPRDLHEAKCKVQFIESLAAENFGRLDAEELAALLSSLPDLVLDDSRRAK
;
A
#
# COMPACT_ATOMS: atom_id res chain seq x y z
N MET A 1 13.30 -25.38 -3.20
CA MET A 1 12.23 -24.43 -2.91
C MET A 1 11.19 -25.14 -2.07
N THR A 2 11.26 -25.03 -0.74
CA THR A 2 10.27 -25.62 0.17
C THR A 2 9.06 -24.69 0.24
N VAL A 3 7.91 -25.16 -0.23
CA VAL A 3 6.63 -24.49 0.00
C VAL A 3 6.44 -24.41 1.51
N ALA A 4 6.49 -23.20 2.08
CA ALA A 4 6.20 -23.00 3.48
C ALA A 4 4.78 -23.53 3.75
N HIS A 5 4.67 -24.57 4.57
CA HIS A 5 3.39 -25.20 4.86
C HIS A 5 2.55 -24.22 5.69
N ASP A 6 1.41 -23.79 5.16
CA ASP A 6 0.51 -22.88 5.87
C ASP A 6 -0.24 -23.64 6.97
N THR A 7 0.35 -23.62 8.17
CA THR A 7 -0.16 -24.31 9.35
C THR A 7 -1.48 -23.72 9.84
N LEU A 8 -1.74 -22.43 9.59
CA LEU A 8 -3.03 -21.80 9.89
C LEU A 8 -4.12 -22.36 8.97
N LEU A 9 -3.87 -22.34 7.66
CA LEU A 9 -4.80 -22.87 6.66
C LEU A 9 -5.10 -24.36 6.89
N ALA A 10 -4.08 -25.16 7.22
CA ALA A 10 -4.27 -26.55 7.59
C ALA A 10 -5.16 -26.71 8.84
N THR A 11 -4.99 -25.84 9.84
CA THR A 11 -5.81 -25.87 11.07
C THR A 11 -7.25 -25.45 10.81
N ILE A 12 -7.48 -24.44 9.97
CA ILE A 12 -8.82 -24.01 9.55
C ILE A 12 -9.55 -25.13 8.81
N ARG A 13 -8.87 -25.79 7.85
CA ARG A 13 -9.43 -26.94 7.12
C ARG A 13 -9.76 -28.10 8.04
N ALA A 14 -8.91 -28.39 9.03
CA ALA A 14 -9.17 -29.41 10.04
C ALA A 14 -10.41 -29.07 10.89
N TYR A 15 -10.56 -27.81 11.30
CA TYR A 15 -11.76 -27.36 12.02
C TYR A 15 -13.03 -27.53 11.18
N GLN A 16 -13.04 -27.03 9.95
CA GLN A 16 -14.20 -27.13 9.05
C GLN A 16 -14.57 -28.59 8.74
N SER A 17 -13.57 -29.45 8.51
CA SER A 17 -13.79 -30.89 8.34
C SER A 17 -14.37 -31.53 9.60
N GLY A 18 -13.89 -31.13 10.78
CA GLY A 18 -14.43 -31.58 12.06
C GLY A 18 -15.88 -31.15 12.27
N CYS A 19 -16.25 -29.91 11.90
CA CYS A 19 -17.63 -29.45 11.96
C CYS A 19 -18.54 -30.22 10.99
N ALA A 20 -18.05 -30.53 9.78
CA ALA A 20 -18.79 -31.34 8.83
C ALA A 20 -18.98 -32.79 9.30
N GLU A 21 -17.95 -33.35 9.97
CA GLU A 21 -18.03 -34.67 10.62
C GLU A 21 -19.05 -34.67 11.75
N PHE A 22 -18.93 -33.70 12.66
CA PHE A 22 -19.86 -33.50 13.76
C PHE A 22 -21.30 -33.39 13.27
N ASN A 23 -21.57 -32.53 12.27
CA ASN A 23 -22.91 -32.36 11.71
C ASN A 23 -23.47 -33.61 11.04
N ARG A 24 -22.61 -34.53 10.58
CA ARG A 24 -23.03 -35.83 10.03
C ARG A 24 -23.43 -36.81 11.14
N ILE A 25 -22.74 -36.76 12.28
CA ILE A 25 -22.94 -37.65 13.42
C ILE A 25 -24.10 -37.16 14.29
N ALA A 26 -24.12 -35.86 14.59
CA ALA A 26 -25.15 -35.19 15.39
C ALA A 26 -26.41 -34.99 14.53
N GLY A 27 -27.21 -36.04 14.40
CA GLY A 27 -28.44 -36.07 13.60
C GLY A 27 -29.63 -35.28 14.17
N GLY A 28 -29.42 -34.12 14.81
CA GLY A 28 -30.48 -33.25 15.36
C GLY A 28 -30.36 -32.95 16.86
N ASP A 29 -31.28 -32.12 17.35
CA ASP A 29 -31.25 -31.43 18.65
C ASP A 29 -31.14 -32.38 19.86
N GLY A 30 -29.97 -32.34 20.52
CA GLY A 30 -29.72 -33.03 21.79
C GLY A 30 -28.47 -32.48 22.47
N SER A 31 -28.48 -32.37 23.79
CA SER A 31 -27.40 -31.79 24.60
C SER A 31 -26.32 -32.81 25.01
N GLU A 32 -26.10 -33.87 24.23
CA GLU A 32 -25.20 -35.00 24.54
C GLU A 32 -24.05 -35.16 23.52
N TRP A 33 -23.65 -34.08 22.84
CA TRP A 33 -22.66 -34.16 21.76
C TRP A 33 -21.26 -33.62 22.14
N ASP A 34 -21.02 -33.29 23.41
CA ASP A 34 -19.74 -32.72 23.85
C ASP A 34 -18.56 -33.68 23.58
N GLU A 35 -18.71 -34.98 23.85
CA GLU A 35 -17.68 -35.98 23.56
C GLU A 35 -17.39 -36.10 22.05
N VAL A 36 -18.41 -35.92 21.21
CA VAL A 36 -18.26 -35.94 19.75
C VAL A 36 -17.56 -34.66 19.28
N ALA A 37 -17.86 -33.51 19.88
CA ALA A 37 -17.18 -32.25 19.59
C ALA A 37 -15.68 -32.34 19.96
N ASP A 38 -15.35 -32.92 21.13
CA ASP A 38 -13.98 -33.08 21.62
C ASP A 38 -13.09 -33.93 20.72
N VAL A 39 -13.68 -34.86 19.96
CA VAL A 39 -12.93 -35.72 19.02
C VAL A 39 -12.93 -35.14 17.59
N THR A 40 -13.96 -34.39 17.20
CA THR A 40 -14.11 -33.90 15.82
C THR A 40 -13.43 -32.54 15.60
N PHE A 41 -14.08 -31.44 15.99
CA PHE A 41 -13.60 -30.07 15.74
C PHE A 41 -12.91 -29.43 16.95
N GLY A 42 -13.17 -29.91 18.17
CA GLY A 42 -12.65 -29.36 19.42
C GLY A 42 -11.13 -29.16 19.45
N PRO A 43 -10.31 -30.13 19.00
CA PRO A 43 -8.86 -29.97 18.99
C PRO A 43 -8.37 -28.87 18.04
N ALA A 44 -9.04 -28.70 16.90
CA ALA A 44 -8.72 -27.64 15.95
C ALA A 44 -9.20 -26.28 16.46
N LEU A 45 -10.40 -26.21 17.03
CA LEU A 45 -10.93 -25.00 17.67
C LEU A 45 -10.02 -24.51 18.80
N GLY A 46 -9.58 -25.41 19.68
CA GLY A 46 -8.66 -25.08 20.77
C GLY A 46 -7.26 -24.64 20.29
N ARG A 47 -6.87 -24.94 19.05
CA ARG A 47 -5.66 -24.36 18.42
C ARG A 47 -5.95 -22.96 17.89
N LEU A 48 -7.09 -22.75 17.23
CA LEU A 48 -7.50 -21.44 16.72
C LEU A 48 -7.70 -20.41 17.85
N GLN A 49 -8.26 -20.83 18.99
CA GLN A 49 -8.41 -20.00 20.20
C GLN A 49 -7.08 -19.62 20.88
N ARG A 50 -5.96 -20.21 20.48
CA ARG A 50 -4.63 -19.88 21.03
C ARG A 50 -3.69 -19.38 19.93
N TRP A 51 -4.22 -19.05 18.77
CA TRP A 51 -3.43 -18.69 17.62
C TRP A 51 -2.81 -17.30 17.79
N LYS A 52 -1.49 -17.19 17.61
CA LYS A 52 -0.73 -15.93 17.79
C LYS A 52 0.16 -15.56 16.61
N GLN A 53 0.29 -16.46 15.65
CA GLN A 53 1.19 -16.27 14.50
C GLN A 53 0.42 -15.63 13.33
N PRO A 54 1.10 -14.89 12.44
CA PRO A 54 0.48 -14.44 11.20
C PRO A 54 0.05 -15.63 10.33
N ALA A 55 -0.86 -15.39 9.39
CA ALA A 55 -1.06 -16.33 8.28
C ALA A 55 0.24 -16.45 7.47
N ALA A 56 0.53 -17.63 6.92
CA ALA A 56 1.75 -17.84 6.14
C ALA A 56 1.54 -17.60 4.62
N SER A 57 0.28 -17.45 4.19
CA SER A 57 -0.09 -17.25 2.80
C SER A 57 -1.36 -16.42 2.64
N MET A 58 -1.57 -15.89 1.43
CA MET A 58 -2.78 -15.15 1.06
C MET A 58 -4.02 -16.04 1.18
N GLU A 59 -3.90 -17.30 0.81
CA GLU A 59 -4.98 -18.28 0.96
C GLU A 59 -5.33 -18.49 2.44
N GLY A 60 -4.33 -18.61 3.31
CA GLY A 60 -4.53 -18.70 4.76
C GLY A 60 -5.17 -17.45 5.36
N ALA A 61 -4.76 -16.25 4.92
CA ALA A 61 -5.34 -14.99 5.38
C ALA A 61 -6.82 -14.86 4.96
N ILE A 62 -7.16 -15.18 3.70
CA ILE A 62 -8.54 -15.19 3.22
C ILE A 62 -9.38 -16.21 4.00
N ALA A 63 -8.85 -17.41 4.23
CA ALA A 63 -9.54 -18.44 4.99
C ALA A 63 -9.81 -18.00 6.44
N ALA A 64 -8.84 -17.36 7.09
CA ALA A 64 -8.99 -16.83 8.44
C ALA A 64 -10.08 -15.74 8.51
N LEU A 65 -10.09 -14.79 7.56
CA LEU A 65 -11.13 -13.76 7.49
C LEU A 65 -12.52 -14.37 7.27
N ARG A 66 -12.66 -15.29 6.32
CA ARG A 66 -13.93 -15.99 6.07
C ARG A 66 -14.42 -16.73 7.30
N LEU A 67 -13.52 -17.42 8.01
CA LEU A 67 -13.86 -18.13 9.23
C LEU A 67 -14.30 -17.18 10.35
N SER A 68 -13.67 -16.01 10.47
CA SER A 68 -14.01 -15.00 11.49
C SER A 68 -15.40 -14.38 11.29
N LEU A 69 -15.88 -14.36 10.04
CA LEU A 69 -17.17 -13.82 9.64
C LEU A 69 -18.30 -14.86 9.59
N ASP A 70 -17.95 -16.15 9.67
CA ASP A 70 -18.93 -17.22 9.60
C ASP A 70 -19.71 -17.34 10.91
N GLU A 71 -21.00 -17.01 10.87
CA GLU A 71 -21.94 -17.12 12.01
C GLU A 71 -22.08 -18.55 12.55
N LYS A 72 -21.80 -19.56 11.71
CA LYS A 72 -21.76 -20.97 12.12
C LYS A 72 -20.35 -21.46 12.44
N GLY A 73 -19.36 -20.59 12.29
CA GLY A 73 -17.95 -20.83 12.56
C GLY A 73 -17.55 -20.27 13.91
N VAL A 74 -16.54 -19.39 13.92
CA VAL A 74 -15.99 -18.82 15.16
C VAL A 74 -16.45 -17.39 15.43
N ALA A 75 -17.39 -16.86 14.65
CA ALA A 75 -17.92 -15.52 14.86
C ALA A 75 -18.50 -15.38 16.28
N GLY A 76 -18.17 -14.27 16.96
CA GLY A 76 -18.54 -14.03 18.36
C GLY A 76 -17.66 -14.74 19.41
N MET A 77 -16.71 -15.59 19.00
CA MET A 77 -15.73 -16.22 19.90
C MET A 77 -14.39 -15.46 19.89
N GLU A 78 -13.56 -15.69 20.90
CA GLU A 78 -12.19 -15.13 20.95
C GLU A 78 -11.34 -15.54 19.74
N ALA A 79 -11.58 -16.74 19.19
CA ALA A 79 -10.94 -17.23 17.98
C ALA A 79 -11.15 -16.30 16.76
N ALA A 80 -12.29 -15.60 16.63
CA ALA A 80 -12.50 -14.64 15.55
C ALA A 80 -11.47 -13.51 15.60
N GLN A 81 -11.14 -13.00 16.79
CA GLN A 81 -10.16 -11.92 16.96
C GLN A 81 -8.76 -12.39 16.54
N PHE A 82 -8.39 -13.62 16.90
CA PHE A 82 -7.11 -14.20 16.47
C PHE A 82 -7.05 -14.44 14.96
N MET A 83 -8.15 -14.83 14.32
CA MET A 83 -8.21 -15.00 12.86
C MET A 83 -8.08 -13.67 12.12
N VAL A 84 -8.79 -12.63 12.58
CA VAL A 84 -8.66 -11.28 12.04
C VAL A 84 -7.22 -10.80 12.20
N LYS A 85 -6.62 -10.97 13.39
CA LYS A 85 -5.24 -10.57 13.64
C LYS A 85 -4.25 -11.32 12.74
N ALA A 86 -4.39 -12.64 12.60
CA ALA A 86 -3.48 -13.44 11.78
C ALA A 86 -3.55 -13.04 10.29
N ALA A 87 -4.75 -12.72 9.80
CA ALA A 87 -4.92 -12.20 8.44
C ALA A 87 -4.36 -10.78 8.30
N LEU A 88 -4.61 -9.91 9.28
CA LEU A 88 -4.11 -8.54 9.28
C LEU A 88 -2.58 -8.52 9.29
N ASP A 89 -1.92 -9.28 10.17
CA ASP A 89 -0.45 -9.34 10.23
C ASP A 89 0.15 -9.83 8.89
N TYR A 90 -0.51 -10.79 8.21
CA TYR A 90 -0.08 -11.23 6.88
C TYR A 90 -0.30 -10.13 5.83
N LEU A 91 -1.45 -9.47 5.84
CA LEU A 91 -1.76 -8.37 4.93
C LEU A 91 -0.81 -7.21 5.16
N GLU A 92 -0.48 -6.84 6.39
CA GLU A 92 0.52 -5.82 6.72
C GLU A 92 1.95 -6.24 6.32
N SER A 93 2.28 -7.53 6.39
CA SER A 93 3.59 -8.02 5.92
C SER A 93 3.72 -8.02 4.40
N THR A 94 2.61 -8.27 3.68
CA THR A 94 2.56 -8.29 2.20
C THR A 94 2.30 -6.91 1.61
N GLN A 95 1.55 -6.09 2.33
CA GLN A 95 1.52 -4.65 2.23
C GLN A 95 2.82 -4.15 2.85
N THR A 96 3.93 -4.44 2.15
CA THR A 96 5.01 -3.47 2.11
C THR A 96 4.32 -2.13 1.87
N ALA A 97 4.30 -1.27 2.90
CA ALA A 97 3.87 0.12 2.78
C ALA A 97 4.36 0.58 1.41
N PRO A 98 3.49 1.14 0.52
CA PRO A 98 3.82 1.36 -0.89
C PRO A 98 5.23 1.88 -0.91
N ALA A 99 6.19 1.02 -1.34
CA ALA A 99 7.60 1.10 -0.95
C ALA A 99 7.92 2.56 -0.86
N ALA A 100 8.05 3.12 0.35
CA ALA A 100 8.00 4.57 0.57
C ALA A 100 8.84 5.16 -0.53
N VAL A 101 8.20 5.71 -1.61
CA VAL A 101 8.81 5.77 -2.96
C VAL A 101 10.22 6.18 -2.71
N GLU A 102 11.19 5.24 -2.80
CA GLU A 102 12.49 5.43 -2.14
C GLU A 102 12.92 6.79 -2.59
N ALA A 103 12.87 7.78 -1.68
CA ALA A 103 12.77 9.18 -2.11
C ALA A 103 13.94 9.36 -3.06
N PRO A 104 13.67 9.62 -4.36
CA PRO A 104 14.59 9.24 -5.42
C PRO A 104 15.97 9.70 -5.04
N SER A 105 16.87 8.72 -4.90
CA SER A 105 18.11 8.87 -4.14
C SER A 105 19.11 9.83 -4.81
N SER A 106 18.68 10.51 -5.88
CA SER A 106 19.44 11.47 -6.64
C SER A 106 18.51 12.51 -7.27
N ILE A 107 18.88 13.78 -7.12
CA ILE A 107 18.23 14.89 -7.81
C ILE A 107 18.26 14.74 -9.34
N TYR A 108 19.23 14.03 -9.91
CA TYR A 108 19.31 13.84 -11.35
C TYR A 108 18.21 12.93 -11.89
N LEU A 109 17.83 11.91 -11.13
CA LEU A 109 16.71 11.03 -11.50
C LEU A 109 15.40 11.82 -11.45
N LEU A 110 15.23 12.65 -10.42
CA LEU A 110 14.08 13.56 -10.32
C LEU A 110 13.99 14.54 -11.49
N LEU A 111 15.12 15.12 -11.89
CA LEU A 111 15.16 16.02 -13.05
C LEU A 111 14.87 15.26 -14.36
N ALA A 112 15.39 14.04 -14.52
CA ALA A 112 15.08 13.20 -15.67
C ALA A 112 13.58 12.84 -15.75
N ASP A 113 12.96 12.51 -14.61
CA ASP A 113 11.53 12.24 -14.51
C ASP A 113 10.71 13.49 -14.82
N TYR A 114 11.13 14.66 -14.32
CA TYR A 114 10.51 15.95 -14.64
C TYR A 114 10.53 16.22 -16.15
N TRP A 115 11.67 16.08 -16.82
CA TRP A 115 11.77 16.32 -18.26
C TRP A 115 10.97 15.31 -19.08
N THR A 116 10.96 14.04 -18.66
CA THR A 116 10.14 13.00 -19.30
C THR A 116 8.65 13.32 -19.19
N ALA A 117 8.21 13.78 -18.01
CA ALA A 117 6.81 14.18 -17.80
C ALA A 117 6.45 15.44 -18.57
N TYR A 118 7.37 16.40 -18.68
CA TYR A 118 7.19 17.62 -19.47
C TYR A 118 7.06 17.33 -20.96
N ASP A 119 7.92 16.49 -21.53
CA ASP A 119 7.82 16.05 -22.92
C ASP A 119 6.50 15.33 -23.20
N ALA A 120 6.07 14.46 -22.29
CA ALA A 120 4.78 13.77 -22.41
C ALA A 120 3.59 14.74 -22.39
N LEU A 121 3.66 15.80 -21.57
CA LEU A 121 2.65 16.84 -21.53
C LEU A 121 2.60 17.63 -22.83
N ILE A 122 3.75 18.05 -23.38
CA ILE A 122 3.82 18.73 -24.68
C ILE A 122 3.17 17.87 -25.77
N VAL A 123 3.52 16.59 -25.85
CA VAL A 123 2.94 15.67 -26.84
C VAL A 123 1.43 15.54 -26.66
N ALA A 124 0.93 15.46 -25.43
CA ALA A 124 -0.50 15.37 -25.17
C ALA A 124 -1.24 16.66 -25.55
N MET A 125 -0.67 17.83 -25.24
CA MET A 125 -1.21 19.14 -25.63
C MET A 125 -1.25 19.30 -27.16
N ASP A 126 -0.18 18.91 -27.86
CA ASP A 126 -0.11 18.96 -29.32
C ASP A 126 -1.19 18.06 -29.94
N LEU A 127 -1.34 16.82 -29.45
CA LEU A 127 -2.38 15.90 -29.90
C LEU A 127 -3.79 16.44 -29.65
N ASN A 128 -4.01 17.07 -28.50
CA ASN A 128 -5.30 17.68 -28.19
C ASN A 128 -5.61 18.83 -29.17
N SER A 129 -4.62 19.67 -29.48
CA SER A 129 -4.79 20.83 -30.37
C SER A 129 -5.19 20.46 -31.81
N VAL A 130 -4.82 19.27 -32.28
CA VAL A 130 -5.09 18.81 -33.66
C VAL A 130 -6.27 17.85 -33.77
N THR A 131 -6.84 17.41 -32.64
CA THR A 131 -7.95 16.46 -32.65
C THR A 131 -9.29 17.17 -32.71
N GLU A 132 -10.20 16.66 -33.55
CA GLU A 132 -11.54 17.22 -33.70
C GLU A 132 -12.35 17.11 -32.39
N ALA A 133 -12.79 18.26 -31.90
CA ALA A 133 -13.58 18.38 -30.68
C ALA A 133 -14.91 17.62 -30.75
N GLY A 134 -15.37 17.10 -29.60
CA GLY A 134 -16.65 16.40 -29.50
C GLY A 134 -16.61 14.93 -29.96
N THR A 135 -15.44 14.43 -30.40
CA THR A 135 -15.26 13.02 -30.73
C THR A 135 -14.87 12.18 -29.50
N PRO A 136 -15.16 10.87 -29.47
CA PRO A 136 -14.64 9.97 -28.43
C PRO A 136 -13.11 9.93 -28.36
N ALA A 137 -12.44 10.13 -29.51
CA ALA A 137 -10.98 10.23 -29.58
C ALA A 137 -10.46 11.47 -28.85
N HIS A 138 -11.10 12.63 -29.04
CA HIS A 138 -10.78 13.86 -28.31
C HIS A 138 -10.97 13.70 -26.80
N ALA A 139 -12.02 13.00 -26.36
CA ALA A 139 -12.23 12.72 -24.93
C ALA A 139 -11.10 11.88 -24.32
N ALA A 140 -10.59 10.88 -25.06
CA ALA A 140 -9.46 10.07 -24.61
C ALA A 140 -8.15 10.86 -24.56
N ILE A 141 -7.93 11.76 -25.53
CA ILE A 141 -6.75 12.63 -25.57
C ILE A 141 -6.78 13.65 -24.42
N LEU A 142 -7.92 14.27 -24.14
CA LEU A 142 -8.10 15.13 -22.97
C LEU A 142 -7.77 14.40 -21.65
N ALA A 143 -8.21 13.14 -21.51
CA ALA A 143 -7.88 12.35 -20.34
C ALA A 143 -6.37 12.06 -20.24
N SER A 144 -5.72 11.81 -21.38
CA SER A 144 -4.27 11.62 -21.46
C SER A 144 -3.50 12.90 -21.12
N GLU A 145 -3.97 14.06 -21.59
CA GLU A 145 -3.38 15.37 -21.27
C GLU A 145 -3.50 15.67 -19.78
N LEU A 146 -4.68 15.46 -19.19
CA LEU A 146 -4.87 15.63 -17.75
C LEU A 146 -3.93 14.73 -16.94
N GLN A 147 -3.79 13.46 -17.34
CA GLN A 147 -2.86 12.55 -16.68
C GLN A 147 -1.39 12.98 -16.85
N ALA A 148 -1.01 13.50 -18.02
CA ALA A 148 0.34 14.02 -18.26
C ALA A 148 0.61 15.27 -17.40
N GLN A 149 -0.37 16.15 -17.28
CA GLN A 149 -0.32 17.34 -16.41
C GLN A 149 -0.14 16.94 -14.95
N GLU A 150 -0.92 15.98 -14.45
CA GLU A 150 -0.79 15.46 -13.08
C GLU A 150 0.60 14.87 -12.81
N ARG A 151 1.14 14.10 -13.77
CA ARG A 151 2.49 13.53 -13.66
C ARG A 151 3.58 14.61 -13.65
N TRP A 152 3.46 15.62 -14.50
CA TRP A 152 4.40 16.73 -14.54
C TRP A 152 4.36 17.55 -13.24
N ASN A 153 3.17 17.85 -12.72
CA ASN A 153 2.99 18.51 -11.43
C ASN A 153 3.62 17.68 -10.29
N ALA A 154 3.38 16.37 -10.27
CA ALA A 154 3.98 15.48 -9.27
C ALA A 154 5.52 15.49 -9.33
N ALA A 155 6.11 15.51 -10.53
CA ALA A 155 7.55 15.58 -10.70
C ALA A 155 8.14 16.91 -10.20
N ARG A 156 7.47 18.05 -10.46
CA ARG A 156 7.85 19.37 -9.90
C ARG A 156 7.90 19.34 -8.38
N ILE A 157 6.82 18.84 -7.77
CA ILE A 157 6.68 18.73 -6.31
C ILE A 157 7.79 17.83 -5.74
N ALA A 158 8.12 16.73 -6.41
CA ALA A 158 9.16 15.81 -5.96
C ALA A 158 10.56 16.46 -5.96
N VAL A 159 10.91 17.26 -6.98
CA VAL A 159 12.16 18.04 -6.98
C VAL A 159 12.16 19.08 -5.85
N CYS A 160 11.04 19.76 -5.61
CA CYS A 160 10.91 20.71 -4.50
C CYS A 160 11.04 20.03 -3.12
N ALA A 161 10.54 18.81 -2.97
CA ALA A 161 10.63 18.02 -1.74
C ALA A 161 12.02 17.40 -1.50
N PHE A 162 12.88 17.33 -2.52
CA PHE A 162 14.17 16.65 -2.43
C PHE A 162 15.10 17.28 -1.39
N ALA A 163 15.64 16.50 -0.45
CA ALA A 163 16.62 16.97 0.53
C ALA A 163 18.05 16.78 0.00
N PRO A 164 18.79 17.84 -0.35
CA PRO A 164 20.15 17.70 -0.88
C PRO A 164 21.12 17.16 0.15
N ARG A 165 22.03 16.28 -0.27
CA ARG A 165 23.07 15.68 0.60
C ARG A 165 24.38 16.44 0.56
N ASP A 166 24.63 17.18 -0.51
CA ASP A 166 25.82 17.99 -0.71
C ASP A 166 25.51 19.34 -1.38
N LEU A 167 26.53 20.18 -1.46
CA LEU A 167 26.43 21.52 -2.03
C LEU A 167 26.08 21.49 -3.53
N HIS A 168 26.49 20.45 -4.25
CA HIS A 168 26.23 20.36 -5.68
C HIS A 168 24.77 20.03 -5.96
N GLU A 169 24.20 19.05 -5.26
CA GLU A 169 22.77 18.75 -5.28
C GLU A 169 21.93 19.97 -4.85
N ALA A 170 22.38 20.70 -3.83
CA ALA A 170 21.69 21.91 -3.37
C ALA A 170 21.66 22.99 -4.46
N LYS A 171 22.78 23.20 -5.17
CA LYS A 171 22.84 24.15 -6.29
C LYS A 171 21.90 23.74 -7.43
N CYS A 172 21.88 22.46 -7.80
CA CYS A 172 20.96 21.95 -8.82
C CYS A 172 19.50 22.21 -8.43
N LYS A 173 19.13 21.93 -7.17
CA LYS A 173 17.79 22.19 -6.65
C LYS A 173 17.43 23.68 -6.71
N VAL A 174 18.33 24.56 -6.25
CA VAL A 174 18.11 26.01 -6.26
C VAL A 174 17.90 26.52 -7.68
N GLN A 175 18.74 26.12 -8.63
CA GLN A 175 18.59 26.52 -10.04
C GLN A 175 17.26 26.08 -10.64
N PHE A 176 16.81 24.87 -10.31
CA PHE A 176 15.50 24.38 -10.74
C PHE A 176 14.37 25.24 -10.15
N ILE A 177 14.39 25.51 -8.84
CA ILE A 177 13.38 26.33 -8.15
C ILE A 177 13.37 27.76 -8.68
N GLU A 178 14.54 28.36 -8.94
CA GLU A 178 14.66 29.68 -9.55
C GLU A 178 14.01 29.72 -10.94
N SER A 179 14.20 28.67 -11.74
CA SER A 179 13.60 28.55 -13.06
C SER A 179 12.08 28.42 -12.97
N LEU A 180 11.56 27.56 -12.08
CA LEU A 180 10.13 27.43 -11.82
C LEU A 180 9.51 28.76 -11.37
N ALA A 181 10.15 29.45 -10.43
CA ALA A 181 9.69 30.74 -9.96
C ALA A 181 9.68 31.75 -11.11
N ALA A 182 10.71 31.80 -11.95
CA ALA A 182 10.77 32.71 -13.09
C ALA A 182 9.62 32.48 -14.09
N GLU A 183 9.28 31.23 -14.39
CA GLU A 183 8.12 30.87 -15.21
C GLU A 183 6.80 31.33 -14.59
N ASN A 184 6.72 31.30 -13.25
CA ASN A 184 5.55 31.67 -12.46
C ASN A 184 5.63 33.11 -11.89
N PHE A 185 6.25 34.06 -12.61
CA PHE A 185 6.35 35.49 -12.23
C PHE A 185 6.97 35.75 -10.85
N GLY A 186 7.99 34.98 -10.51
CA GLY A 186 8.70 35.03 -9.24
C GLY A 186 8.00 34.33 -8.08
N ARG A 187 7.04 33.41 -8.34
CA ARG A 187 6.28 32.72 -7.29
C ARG A 187 6.32 31.21 -7.46
N LEU A 188 6.25 30.50 -6.34
CA LEU A 188 5.97 29.08 -6.32
C LEU A 188 4.50 28.88 -5.97
N ASP A 189 3.89 27.85 -6.53
CA ASP A 189 2.53 27.47 -6.16
C ASP A 189 2.51 26.86 -4.75
N ALA A 190 1.33 26.80 -4.13
CA ALA A 190 1.20 26.44 -2.71
C ALA A 190 1.79 25.05 -2.40
N GLU A 191 1.60 24.08 -3.28
CA GLU A 191 2.10 22.71 -3.13
C GLU A 191 3.63 22.65 -3.26
N GLU A 192 4.20 23.41 -4.20
CA GLU A 192 5.65 23.49 -4.41
C GLU A 192 6.35 24.16 -3.24
N LEU A 193 5.75 25.24 -2.72
CA LEU A 193 6.24 25.93 -1.53
C LEU A 193 6.16 25.01 -0.30
N ALA A 194 5.05 24.29 -0.12
CA ALA A 194 4.90 23.34 0.98
C ALA A 194 5.92 22.20 0.89
N ALA A 195 6.17 21.68 -0.32
CA ALA A 195 7.17 20.65 -0.58
C ALA A 195 8.59 21.16 -0.29
N LEU A 196 8.91 22.38 -0.76
CA LEU A 196 10.17 23.05 -0.45
C LEU A 196 10.35 23.18 1.07
N LEU A 197 9.37 23.73 1.78
CA LEU A 197 9.43 23.90 3.23
C LEU A 197 9.61 22.57 3.96
N SER A 198 8.99 21.48 3.48
CA SER A 198 9.12 20.15 4.07
C SER A 198 10.51 19.53 3.90
N SER A 199 11.31 20.00 2.93
CA SER A 199 12.68 19.53 2.71
C SER A 199 13.75 20.26 3.53
N LEU A 200 13.39 21.37 4.19
CA LEU A 200 14.28 22.21 4.98
C LEU A 200 14.56 21.78 6.43
N PRO A 201 13.70 21.03 7.15
CA PRO A 201 13.90 20.73 8.58
C PRO A 201 15.23 20.02 8.85
N ASP A 202 15.68 19.15 7.96
CA ASP A 202 16.97 18.46 8.10
C ASP A 202 18.17 19.39 7.80
N LEU A 203 17.98 20.45 7.01
CA LEU A 203 19.02 21.44 6.69
C LEU A 203 19.29 22.40 7.86
N VAL A 204 18.26 22.74 8.63
CA VAL A 204 18.36 23.67 9.78
C VAL A 204 18.84 22.95 11.05
N LEU A 205 18.65 21.64 11.15
CA LEU A 205 19.04 20.85 12.33
C LEU A 205 20.47 20.25 12.23
N ASP A 206 21.04 20.04 11.05
CA ASP A 206 22.38 19.42 10.90
C ASP A 206 23.55 20.35 11.31
N ASP A 207 23.34 21.67 11.34
CA ASP A 207 24.34 22.63 11.85
C ASP A 207 24.67 22.42 13.35
N SER A 208 23.75 21.81 14.11
CA SER A 208 23.96 21.54 15.54
C SER A 208 24.80 20.29 15.82
N ARG A 209 25.08 19.44 14.80
CA ARG A 209 25.86 18.20 14.94
C ARG A 209 27.30 18.30 14.46
N ARG A 210 27.65 19.31 13.64
CA ARG A 210 29.04 19.53 13.17
C ARG A 210 29.92 20.38 14.09
N ALA A 211 29.38 20.88 15.21
CA ALA A 211 30.09 21.73 16.17
C ALA A 211 30.68 20.96 17.38
N LYS A 212 30.94 19.65 17.28
CA LYS A 212 31.59 18.85 18.33
C LYS A 212 32.85 18.16 17.83
#